data_AF-A0A1E7IB64-F1
#
_entry.id   AF-A0A1E7IB64-F1
#
_cell.length_a   1.000
_cell.length_b   1.000
_cell.length_c   1.000
_cell.angle_alpha   90.00
_cell.angle_beta   90.00
_cell.angle_gamma   90.00
#
_symmetry.space_group_name_H-M   'P 1'
#
loop_
_entity.id
_entity.type
_entity.pdbx_description
1 polymer ?
#
loop_
_entity_poly.entity_id
_entity_poly.type
_entity_poly.pdbx_seq_one_letter_code
_entity_poly.pdbx_strand_id
1 'polypeptide(L)'
;MENIGTYIIWIIMACAVAGAIASLRDEEKGLGGEFITGLHSIGPIFIPVAGIMAAIPYLSKFINAVFGPLYNALGSDAAIAATTFIAVDMGGYQLADALAQTREAWVIAMVTGYMAGATIVFSIPVGLAMLDKRDHKYMALGVMAGILSIPIGVFVTCIITMVTNVQVRDIVSANADAAYVLALSLGGILAHLTPLIIFCLAMAVGLWLVPSIMVRGFLAFGNTMTATLKLVLVFSIVEYFTGAFSTILGGWGFDPIIADTVDQFRALEIAGYIGIMLCGAFPMVYLIQKHLARPMEAIGSKLGLESNGAAGILAAAANILAMFRLIGDMRAKDKVLCIAFSVCAA
;
A
#
# COMPACT_ATOMS: atom_id res chain seq x y z
N MET A 1 -22.17 -11.70 -0.35
CA MET A 1 -21.13 -10.70 -0.71
C MET A 1 -19.78 -11.34 -1.07
N GLU A 2 -19.53 -12.63 -0.81
CA GLU A 2 -18.23 -13.28 -1.04
C GLU A 2 -17.76 -13.31 -2.50
N ASN A 3 -18.66 -13.38 -3.49
CA ASN A 3 -18.25 -13.61 -4.89
C ASN A 3 -17.84 -12.34 -5.66
N ILE A 4 -18.03 -11.13 -5.11
CA ILE A 4 -17.76 -9.88 -5.85
C ILE A 4 -16.27 -9.78 -6.20
N GLY A 5 -15.39 -10.05 -5.23
CA GLY A 5 -13.94 -10.03 -5.47
C GLY A 5 -13.51 -11.06 -6.53
N THR A 6 -14.09 -12.27 -6.47
CA THR A 6 -13.84 -13.33 -7.46
C THR A 6 -14.25 -12.90 -8.87
N TYR A 7 -15.42 -12.27 -9.03
CA TYR A 7 -15.85 -11.77 -10.33
C TYR A 7 -14.95 -10.66 -10.88
N ILE A 8 -14.48 -9.76 -10.01
CA ILE A 8 -13.52 -8.71 -10.41
C ILE A 8 -12.22 -9.35 -10.90
N ILE A 9 -11.68 -10.33 -10.18
CA ILE A 9 -10.48 -11.06 -10.60
C ILE A 9 -10.70 -11.72 -11.97
N TRP A 10 -11.85 -12.35 -12.22
CA TRP A 10 -12.15 -12.94 -13.52
C TRP A 10 -12.18 -11.91 -14.65
N ILE A 11 -12.73 -10.73 -14.42
CA ILE A 11 -12.71 -9.63 -15.39
C ILE A 11 -11.26 -9.19 -15.68
N ILE A 12 -10.44 -9.02 -14.64
CA ILE A 12 -9.02 -8.68 -14.77
C ILE A 12 -8.29 -9.75 -15.60
N MET A 13 -8.53 -11.03 -15.34
CA MET A 13 -7.92 -12.13 -16.09
C MET A 13 -8.39 -12.18 -17.55
N ALA A 14 -9.67 -11.91 -17.82
CA ALA A 14 -10.16 -11.77 -19.19
C ALA A 14 -9.46 -10.62 -19.93
N CYS A 15 -9.22 -9.49 -19.25
CA CYS A 15 -8.47 -8.36 -19.80
C CYS A 15 -7.00 -8.72 -20.02
N ALA A 16 -6.38 -9.55 -19.15
CA ALA A 16 -5.03 -10.05 -19.33
C ALA A 16 -4.92 -10.91 -20.60
N VAL A 17 -5.87 -11.83 -20.83
CA VAL A 17 -5.92 -12.65 -22.04
C VAL A 17 -6.10 -11.79 -23.28
N ALA A 18 -7.02 -10.82 -23.25
CA ALA A 18 -7.23 -9.90 -24.35
C ALA A 18 -5.97 -9.05 -24.63
N GLY A 19 -5.29 -8.59 -23.57
CA GLY A 19 -4.02 -7.86 -23.65
C GLY A 19 -2.89 -8.70 -24.25
N ALA A 20 -2.74 -9.95 -23.84
CA ALA A 20 -1.78 -10.88 -24.42
C ALA A 20 -2.05 -11.16 -25.90
N ILE A 21 -3.31 -11.34 -26.29
CA ILE A 21 -3.67 -11.51 -27.71
C ILE A 21 -3.37 -10.23 -28.51
N ALA A 22 -3.62 -9.06 -27.91
CA ALA A 22 -3.31 -7.78 -28.54
C ALA A 22 -1.80 -7.55 -28.67
N SER A 23 -0.99 -7.98 -27.70
CA SER A 23 0.47 -7.83 -27.73
C SER A 23 1.13 -8.64 -28.84
N LEU A 24 0.50 -9.74 -29.28
CA LEU A 24 0.95 -10.48 -30.48
C LEU A 24 0.88 -9.65 -31.78
N ARG A 25 0.06 -8.59 -31.80
CA ARG A 25 -0.07 -7.68 -32.95
C ARG A 25 0.74 -6.40 -32.77
N ASP A 26 0.68 -5.80 -31.59
CA ASP A 26 1.38 -4.56 -31.24
C ASP A 26 1.69 -4.57 -29.73
N GLU A 27 2.96 -4.70 -29.38
CA GLU A 27 3.44 -4.73 -28.01
C GLU A 27 3.78 -3.34 -27.44
N GLU A 28 3.74 -2.29 -28.26
CA GLU A 28 4.10 -0.94 -27.84
C GLU A 28 2.87 -0.09 -27.47
N LYS A 29 1.71 -0.38 -28.08
CA LYS A 29 0.53 0.49 -27.97
C LYS A 29 -0.74 -0.24 -27.56
N GLY A 30 -1.65 0.55 -26.99
CA GLY A 30 -2.99 0.11 -26.62
C GLY A 30 -2.98 -1.07 -25.66
N LEU A 31 -3.90 -2.03 -25.88
CA LEU A 31 -4.11 -3.13 -24.95
C LEU A 31 -2.88 -4.06 -24.80
N GLY A 32 -2.14 -4.26 -25.89
CA GLY A 32 -0.91 -5.07 -25.88
C GLY A 32 0.23 -4.40 -25.11
N GLY A 33 0.44 -3.09 -25.32
CA GLY A 33 1.40 -2.30 -24.55
C GLY A 33 1.09 -2.25 -23.05
N GLU A 34 -0.19 -2.17 -22.68
CA GLU A 34 -0.59 -2.21 -21.26
C GLU A 34 -0.33 -3.57 -20.60
N PHE A 35 -0.54 -4.67 -21.32
CA PHE A 35 -0.21 -6.01 -20.84
C PHE A 35 1.28 -6.16 -20.55
N ILE A 36 2.13 -5.81 -21.53
CA ILE A 36 3.59 -5.88 -21.40
C ILE A 36 4.08 -4.97 -20.27
N THR A 37 3.54 -3.76 -20.17
CA THR A 37 4.00 -2.86 -19.11
C THR A 37 3.56 -3.31 -17.73
N GLY A 38 2.42 -4.00 -17.60
CA GLY A 38 2.03 -4.65 -16.36
C GLY A 38 3.11 -5.61 -15.86
N LEU A 39 3.67 -6.43 -16.75
CA LEU A 39 4.79 -7.33 -16.42
C LEU A 39 6.10 -6.57 -16.15
N HIS A 40 6.42 -5.55 -16.93
CA HIS A 40 7.63 -4.74 -16.72
C HIS A 40 7.64 -3.99 -15.37
N SER A 41 6.47 -3.77 -14.76
CA SER A 41 6.36 -3.13 -13.45
C SER A 41 6.95 -3.96 -12.31
N ILE A 42 7.22 -5.25 -12.50
CA ILE A 42 7.85 -6.12 -11.49
C ILE A 42 9.18 -5.53 -11.01
N GLY A 43 10.03 -5.04 -11.90
CA GLY A 43 11.35 -4.49 -11.54
C GLY A 43 11.25 -3.27 -10.60
N PRO A 44 10.54 -2.20 -10.99
CA PRO A 44 10.30 -1.05 -10.14
C PRO A 44 9.62 -1.36 -8.80
N ILE A 45 8.75 -2.37 -8.75
CA ILE A 45 8.04 -2.80 -7.53
C ILE A 45 8.96 -3.63 -6.62
N PHE A 46 9.77 -4.51 -7.20
CA PHE A 46 10.65 -5.41 -6.45
C PHE A 46 11.65 -4.65 -5.58
N ILE A 47 12.17 -3.52 -6.04
CA ILE A 47 13.17 -2.74 -5.30
C ILE A 47 12.69 -2.37 -3.89
N PRO A 48 11.57 -1.63 -3.72
CA PRO A 48 11.07 -1.28 -2.41
C PRO A 48 10.53 -2.48 -1.63
N VAL A 49 9.80 -3.39 -2.27
CA VAL A 49 9.22 -4.59 -1.62
C VAL A 49 10.32 -5.44 -0.99
N ALA A 50 11.40 -5.72 -1.73
CA ALA A 50 12.51 -6.52 -1.23
C ALA A 50 13.31 -5.84 -0.12
N GLY A 51 13.57 -4.53 -0.25
CA GLY A 51 14.25 -3.78 0.81
C GLY A 51 13.47 -3.79 2.13
N ILE A 52 12.14 -3.68 2.07
CA ILE A 52 11.27 -3.65 3.26
C ILE A 52 11.16 -5.04 3.86
N MET A 53 10.82 -6.04 3.05
CA MET A 53 10.56 -7.39 3.55
C MET A 53 11.81 -8.01 4.17
N ALA A 54 12.98 -7.81 3.55
CA ALA A 54 14.24 -8.22 4.14
C ALA A 54 14.48 -7.54 5.50
N ALA A 55 14.08 -6.26 5.63
CA ALA A 55 14.28 -5.46 6.85
C ALA A 55 13.26 -5.71 7.97
N ILE A 56 12.22 -6.53 7.76
CA ILE A 56 11.16 -6.80 8.75
C ILE A 56 11.71 -7.16 10.13
N PRO A 57 12.71 -8.04 10.30
CA PRO A 57 13.18 -8.42 11.64
C PRO A 57 13.74 -7.24 12.44
N TYR A 58 14.46 -6.34 11.77
CA TYR A 58 15.02 -5.14 12.41
C TYR A 58 13.97 -4.05 12.59
N LEU A 59 13.10 -3.86 11.60
CA LEU A 59 12.04 -2.87 11.65
C LEU A 59 11.05 -3.20 12.78
N SER A 60 10.68 -4.46 12.95
CA SER A 60 9.82 -4.95 14.03
C SER A 60 10.43 -4.66 15.41
N LYS A 61 11.72 -4.97 15.61
CA LYS A 61 12.42 -4.67 16.87
C LYS A 61 12.46 -3.16 17.15
N PHE A 62 12.75 -2.36 16.14
CA PHE A 62 12.78 -0.90 16.27
C PHE A 62 11.41 -0.34 16.64
N ILE A 63 10.35 -0.75 15.93
CA ILE A 63 8.99 -0.28 16.20
C ILE A 63 8.55 -0.68 17.60
N ASN A 64 8.80 -1.92 18.00
CA ASN A 64 8.45 -2.41 19.33
C ASN A 64 9.19 -1.66 20.44
N ALA A 65 10.47 -1.34 20.24
CA ALA A 65 11.26 -0.63 21.24
C ALA A 65 10.91 0.86 21.34
N VAL A 66 10.62 1.52 20.20
CA VAL A 66 10.44 2.98 20.14
C VAL A 66 8.98 3.39 20.20
N PHE A 67 8.13 2.79 19.36
CA PHE A 67 6.73 3.18 19.23
C PHE A 67 5.79 2.34 20.10
N GLY A 68 6.15 1.11 20.45
CA GLY A 68 5.37 0.26 21.37
C GLY A 68 5.06 0.95 22.70
N PRO A 69 6.07 1.45 23.45
CA PRO A 69 5.83 2.16 24.71
C PRO A 69 5.00 3.44 24.54
N LEU A 70 5.21 4.17 23.44
CA LEU A 70 4.47 5.40 23.14
C LEU A 70 2.98 5.11 22.91
N TYR A 71 2.65 4.06 22.14
CA TYR A 71 1.27 3.67 21.87
C TYR A 71 0.59 3.17 23.14
N ASN A 72 1.27 2.32 23.91
CA ASN A 72 0.76 1.82 25.19
C ASN A 72 0.48 2.98 26.18
N ALA A 73 1.36 3.98 26.24
CA ALA A 73 1.17 5.16 27.08
C ALA A 73 -0.04 6.02 26.68
N LEU A 74 -0.42 6.00 25.39
CA LEU A 74 -1.59 6.67 24.86
C LEU A 74 -2.87 5.81 24.91
N GLY A 75 -2.82 4.64 25.54
CA GLY A 75 -3.94 3.70 25.61
C GLY A 75 -4.23 2.96 24.30
N SER A 76 -3.26 2.91 23.38
CA SER A 76 -3.32 2.17 22.13
C SER A 76 -2.41 0.94 22.17
N ASP A 77 -2.63 -0.01 21.27
CA ASP A 77 -1.91 -1.28 21.23
C ASP A 77 -0.66 -1.17 20.34
N ALA A 78 0.42 -1.83 20.72
CA ALA A 78 1.65 -1.89 19.94
C ALA A 78 1.45 -2.50 18.53
N ALA A 79 0.45 -3.36 18.34
CA ALA A 79 0.06 -3.90 17.03
C ALA A 79 -0.36 -2.80 16.05
N ILE A 80 -0.99 -1.73 16.53
CA ILE A 80 -1.39 -0.59 15.70
C ILE A 80 -0.16 0.23 15.31
N ALA A 81 0.82 0.36 16.21
CA ALA A 81 2.10 0.97 15.86
C ALA A 81 2.81 0.18 14.76
N ALA A 82 2.87 -1.15 14.89
CA ALA A 82 3.45 -2.04 13.89
C ALA A 82 2.81 -1.86 12.51
N THR A 83 1.49 -1.89 12.44
CA THR A 83 0.74 -1.79 11.17
C THR A 83 0.61 -0.37 10.63
N THR A 84 0.77 0.65 11.46
CA THR A 84 0.92 2.03 10.97
C THR A 84 2.14 2.15 10.07
N PHE A 85 3.22 1.44 10.41
CA PHE A 85 4.49 1.50 9.68
C PHE A 85 4.77 0.30 8.78
N ILE A 86 4.05 -0.82 8.87
CA ILE A 86 4.28 -2.00 8.04
C ILE A 86 2.96 -2.44 7.43
N ALA A 87 2.95 -2.59 6.10
CA ALA A 87 1.78 -3.03 5.37
C ALA A 87 1.38 -4.46 5.74
N VAL A 88 0.08 -4.74 5.72
CA VAL A 88 -0.51 -6.02 6.17
C VAL A 88 0.02 -7.20 5.35
N ASP A 89 0.19 -7.00 4.04
CA ASP A 89 0.70 -7.95 3.05
C ASP A 89 2.24 -8.10 3.05
N MET A 90 2.95 -7.24 3.80
CA MET A 90 4.41 -7.29 3.95
C MET A 90 4.82 -7.78 5.35
N GLY A 91 4.07 -8.72 5.92
CA GLY A 91 4.35 -9.27 7.26
C GLY A 91 3.74 -8.46 8.42
N GLY A 92 3.12 -7.31 8.15
CA GLY A 92 2.46 -6.49 9.17
C GLY A 92 1.30 -7.22 9.85
N TYR A 93 0.61 -8.12 9.15
CA TYR A 93 -0.48 -8.91 9.71
C TYR A 93 -0.02 -9.86 10.82
N GLN A 94 1.03 -10.63 10.54
CA GLN A 94 1.62 -11.60 11.46
C GLN A 94 2.29 -10.88 12.63
N LEU A 95 2.97 -9.76 12.37
CA LEU A 95 3.54 -8.93 13.42
C LEU A 95 2.45 -8.35 14.34
N ALA A 96 1.33 -7.88 13.77
CA ALA A 96 0.21 -7.40 14.56
C ALA A 96 -0.39 -8.50 15.43
N ASP A 97 -0.53 -9.73 14.92
CA ASP A 97 -1.06 -10.88 15.68
C ASP A 97 -0.15 -11.20 16.88
N ALA A 98 1.16 -11.15 16.67
CA ALA A 98 2.15 -11.41 17.72
C ALA A 98 2.22 -10.31 18.80
N LEU A 99 1.80 -9.09 18.49
CA LEU A 99 1.88 -7.94 19.40
C LEU A 99 0.56 -7.59 20.07
N ALA A 100 -0.56 -7.91 19.42
CA ALA A 100 -1.87 -7.50 19.87
C ALA A 100 -2.22 -8.17 21.20
N GLN A 101 -2.72 -7.36 22.14
CA GLN A 101 -3.21 -7.84 23.43
C GLN A 101 -4.61 -8.46 23.32
N THR A 102 -5.38 -8.04 22.31
CA THR A 102 -6.76 -8.49 22.08
C THR A 102 -7.02 -8.70 20.59
N ARG A 103 -8.05 -9.47 20.28
CA ARG A 103 -8.45 -9.73 18.89
C ARG A 103 -8.96 -8.47 18.20
N GLU A 104 -9.65 -7.63 18.96
CA GLU A 104 -10.13 -6.33 18.53
C GLU A 104 -8.96 -5.42 18.13
N ALA A 105 -7.93 -5.33 18.98
CA ALA A 105 -6.73 -4.54 18.69
C ALA A 105 -6.01 -5.06 17.43
N TRP A 106 -5.94 -6.38 17.24
CA TRP A 106 -5.38 -6.98 16.03
C TRP A 106 -6.15 -6.60 14.76
N VAL A 107 -7.49 -6.66 14.80
CA VAL A 107 -8.32 -6.28 13.65
C VAL A 107 -8.23 -4.77 13.38
N ILE A 108 -8.22 -3.93 14.41
CA ILE A 108 -8.03 -2.47 14.25
C ILE A 108 -6.64 -2.18 13.65
N ALA A 109 -5.60 -2.89 14.11
CA ALA A 109 -4.26 -2.82 13.55
C ALA A 109 -4.25 -3.23 12.07
N MET A 110 -4.87 -4.36 11.71
CA MET A 110 -5.01 -4.79 10.31
C MET A 110 -5.67 -3.70 9.44
N VAL A 111 -6.80 -3.14 9.87
CA VAL A 111 -7.47 -2.06 9.13
C VAL A 111 -6.57 -0.82 9.00
N THR A 112 -5.84 -0.48 10.06
CA THR A 112 -4.86 0.62 10.03
C THR A 112 -3.75 0.34 9.03
N GLY A 113 -3.26 -0.90 8.96
CA GLY A 113 -2.19 -1.31 8.05
C GLY A 113 -2.59 -1.28 6.58
N TYR A 114 -3.84 -1.58 6.25
CA TYR A 114 -4.34 -1.46 4.86
C TYR A 114 -4.27 -0.02 4.34
N MET A 115 -4.32 0.98 5.22
CA MET A 115 -4.29 2.39 4.82
C MET A 115 -2.93 3.03 5.10
N ALA A 116 -2.49 3.06 6.35
CA ALA A 116 -1.24 3.70 6.77
C ALA A 116 -0.01 2.92 6.35
N GLY A 117 0.08 1.64 6.73
CA GLY A 117 1.21 0.78 6.40
C GLY A 117 1.44 0.69 4.90
N ALA A 118 0.39 0.35 4.14
CA ALA A 118 0.43 0.30 2.67
C ALA A 118 0.83 1.65 2.05
N THR A 119 0.42 2.78 2.62
CA THR A 119 0.83 4.09 2.10
C THR A 119 2.30 4.36 2.37
N ILE A 120 2.75 4.24 3.62
CA ILE A 120 4.08 4.65 4.06
C ILE A 120 5.16 3.77 3.44
N VAL A 121 4.94 2.45 3.45
CA VAL A 121 5.94 1.46 3.07
C VAL A 121 5.85 1.08 1.60
N PHE A 122 4.67 1.10 0.99
CA PHE A 122 4.54 0.73 -0.43
C PHE A 122 4.32 1.93 -1.34
N SER A 123 3.26 2.70 -1.13
CA SER A 123 2.84 3.75 -2.06
C SER A 123 3.85 4.89 -2.20
N ILE A 124 4.49 5.31 -1.10
CA ILE A 124 5.51 6.37 -1.12
C ILE A 124 6.76 5.97 -1.93
N PRO A 125 7.47 4.89 -1.60
CA PRO A 125 8.69 4.57 -2.34
C PRO A 125 8.41 4.11 -3.77
N VAL A 126 7.32 3.36 -4.01
CA VAL A 126 6.94 2.96 -5.38
C VAL A 126 6.55 4.16 -6.21
N GLY A 127 5.74 5.09 -5.69
CA GLY A 127 5.36 6.29 -6.42
C GLY A 127 6.57 7.20 -6.70
N LEU A 128 7.51 7.34 -5.78
CA LEU A 128 8.75 8.11 -6.03
C LEU A 128 9.64 7.45 -7.10
N ALA A 129 9.59 6.12 -7.22
CA ALA A 129 10.33 5.38 -8.24
C ALA A 129 9.65 5.44 -9.62
N MET A 130 8.30 5.46 -9.67
CA MET A 130 7.53 5.42 -10.92
C MET A 130 7.23 6.80 -11.51
N LEU A 131 7.08 7.83 -10.67
CA LEU A 131 6.70 9.17 -11.12
C LEU A 131 7.89 10.00 -11.60
N ASP A 132 7.64 10.87 -12.57
CA ASP A 132 8.59 11.90 -12.98
C ASP A 132 8.95 12.81 -11.80
N LYS A 133 10.22 13.24 -11.72
CA LYS A 133 10.71 14.16 -10.68
C LYS A 133 9.90 15.45 -10.56
N ARG A 134 9.32 15.94 -11.67
CA ARG A 134 8.47 17.15 -11.69
C ARG A 134 7.16 16.98 -10.91
N ASP A 135 6.71 15.74 -10.74
CA ASP A 135 5.43 15.39 -10.13
C ASP A 135 5.54 14.96 -8.67
N HIS A 136 6.76 14.74 -8.18
CA HIS A 136 7.03 14.36 -6.78
C HIS A 136 6.45 15.36 -5.77
N LYS A 137 6.38 16.66 -6.10
CA LYS A 137 5.74 17.66 -5.24
C LYS A 137 4.22 17.46 -5.09
N TYR A 138 3.55 17.04 -6.17
CA TYR A 138 2.11 16.77 -6.15
C TYR A 138 1.83 15.45 -5.43
N MET A 139 2.73 14.47 -5.59
CA MET A 139 2.71 13.25 -4.80
C MET A 139 2.84 13.52 -3.31
N ALA A 140 3.84 14.30 -2.90
CA ALA A 140 4.03 14.67 -1.50
C ALA A 140 2.77 15.32 -0.91
N LEU A 141 2.20 16.30 -1.61
CA LEU A 141 1.00 16.98 -1.15
C LEU A 141 -0.22 16.04 -1.11
N GLY A 142 -0.41 15.22 -2.14
CA GLY A 142 -1.50 14.26 -2.23
C GLY A 142 -1.44 13.20 -1.14
N VAL A 143 -0.27 12.58 -0.93
CA VAL A 143 -0.08 11.57 0.11
C VAL A 143 -0.30 12.17 1.50
N MET A 144 0.31 13.32 1.81
CA MET A 144 0.11 13.96 3.11
C MET A 144 -1.36 14.36 3.33
N ALA A 145 -2.06 14.85 2.30
CA ALA A 145 -3.48 15.15 2.39
C ALA A 145 -4.34 13.88 2.60
N GLY A 146 -4.02 12.78 1.90
CA GLY A 146 -4.71 11.50 2.04
C GLY A 146 -4.46 10.83 3.40
N ILE A 147 -3.27 10.98 3.98
CA ILE A 147 -2.97 10.44 5.32
C ILE A 147 -3.91 11.03 6.37
N LEU A 148 -4.36 12.29 6.20
CA LEU A 148 -5.33 12.91 7.10
C LEU A 148 -6.69 12.21 7.12
N SER A 149 -7.05 11.48 6.07
CA SER A 149 -8.29 10.70 6.03
C SER A 149 -8.18 9.30 6.66
N ILE A 150 -6.97 8.83 6.97
CA ILE A 150 -6.78 7.47 7.50
C ILE A 150 -7.54 7.23 8.82
N PRO A 151 -7.47 8.10 9.85
CA PRO A 151 -8.23 7.88 11.08
C PRO A 151 -9.74 7.74 10.83
N ILE A 152 -10.27 8.50 9.86
CA ILE A 152 -11.68 8.46 9.48
C ILE A 152 -11.99 7.14 8.77
N GLY A 153 -11.13 6.71 7.84
CA GLY A 153 -11.29 5.44 7.14
C GLY A 153 -11.26 4.24 8.09
N VAL A 154 -10.31 4.21 9.02
CA VAL A 154 -10.23 3.17 10.05
C VAL A 154 -11.45 3.23 10.96
N PHE A 155 -11.84 4.41 11.44
CA PHE A 155 -13.02 4.58 12.29
C PHE A 155 -14.30 4.05 11.62
N VAL A 156 -14.58 4.49 10.38
CA VAL A 156 -15.78 4.06 9.64
C VAL A 156 -15.76 2.54 9.42
N THR A 157 -14.61 1.97 9.05
CA THR A 157 -14.49 0.52 8.89
C THR A 157 -14.77 -0.22 10.20
N CYS A 158 -14.20 0.23 11.32
CA CYS A 158 -14.46 -0.37 12.64
C CYS A 158 -15.92 -0.24 13.07
N ILE A 159 -16.59 0.89 12.77
CA ILE A 159 -18.02 1.06 13.06
C ILE A 159 -18.87 0.10 12.21
N ILE A 160 -18.57 -0.04 10.92
CA ILE A 160 -19.27 -1.00 10.06
C ILE A 160 -19.09 -2.41 10.61
N THR A 161 -17.87 -2.82 10.98
CA THR A 161 -17.57 -4.13 11.57
C THR A 161 -18.31 -4.34 12.89
N MET A 162 -18.36 -3.31 13.75
CA MET A 162 -19.07 -3.34 15.03
C MET A 162 -20.59 -3.51 14.85
N VAL A 163 -21.20 -2.78 13.92
CA VAL A 163 -22.66 -2.85 13.67
C VAL A 163 -23.05 -4.15 12.97
N THR A 164 -22.21 -4.64 12.07
CA THR A 164 -22.51 -5.86 11.29
C THR A 164 -22.17 -7.15 12.02
N ASN A 165 -21.51 -7.08 13.19
CA ASN A 165 -21.08 -8.23 14.01
C ASN A 165 -20.36 -9.29 13.17
N VAL A 166 -19.42 -8.85 12.31
CA VAL A 166 -18.68 -9.74 11.43
C VAL A 166 -17.92 -10.77 12.27
N GLN A 167 -18.08 -12.03 11.89
CA GLN A 167 -17.26 -13.11 12.44
C GLN A 167 -15.89 -13.10 11.79
N VAL A 168 -14.84 -13.15 12.62
CA VAL A 168 -13.45 -13.25 12.19
C VAL A 168 -12.85 -14.58 12.61
N ARG A 169 -11.68 -14.90 12.04
CA ARG A 169 -10.95 -16.12 12.34
C ARG A 169 -10.13 -15.96 13.62
N ASP A 170 -10.01 -17.03 14.38
CA ASP A 170 -9.20 -17.10 15.61
C ASP A 170 -7.71 -17.38 15.38
N ILE A 171 -7.32 -17.65 14.13
CA ILE A 171 -5.93 -17.82 13.73
C ILE A 171 -5.65 -17.14 12.38
N VAL A 172 -4.38 -16.87 12.11
CA VAL A 172 -3.89 -16.49 10.78
C VAL A 172 -4.08 -17.67 9.83
N SER A 173 -5.19 -17.68 9.09
CA SER A 173 -5.49 -18.73 8.12
C SER A 173 -6.46 -18.23 7.05
N ALA A 174 -6.24 -18.69 5.81
CA ALA A 174 -7.15 -18.42 4.70
C ALA A 174 -8.37 -19.37 4.68
N ASN A 175 -8.26 -20.53 5.31
CA ASN A 175 -9.23 -21.64 5.19
C ASN A 175 -9.91 -22.01 6.51
N ALA A 176 -9.54 -21.37 7.62
CA ALA A 176 -10.18 -21.62 8.90
C ALA A 176 -11.59 -21.00 8.96
N ASP A 177 -12.47 -21.64 9.72
CA ASP A 177 -13.81 -21.13 9.98
C ASP A 177 -13.76 -19.80 10.75
N ALA A 178 -14.62 -18.86 10.36
CA ALA A 178 -14.79 -17.60 11.06
C ALA A 178 -15.81 -17.80 12.19
N ALA A 179 -15.31 -18.00 13.41
CA ALA A 179 -16.14 -18.31 14.58
C ALA A 179 -16.19 -17.17 15.62
N TYR A 180 -15.23 -16.25 15.59
CA TYR A 180 -15.08 -15.21 16.61
C TYR A 180 -15.91 -13.98 16.28
N VAL A 181 -16.84 -13.61 17.17
CA VAL A 181 -17.57 -12.34 17.04
C VAL A 181 -16.78 -11.25 17.75
N LEU A 182 -16.40 -10.21 17.00
CA LEU A 182 -15.63 -9.09 17.54
C LEU A 182 -16.45 -8.28 18.56
N ALA A 183 -15.89 -8.08 19.75
CA ALA A 183 -16.48 -7.26 20.80
C ALA A 183 -15.94 -5.82 20.73
N LEU A 184 -16.10 -5.17 19.58
CA LEU A 184 -15.66 -3.78 19.38
C LEU A 184 -16.52 -2.82 20.21
N SER A 185 -15.85 -1.97 20.99
CA SER A 185 -16.50 -0.85 21.70
C SER A 185 -16.07 0.48 21.09
N LEU A 186 -16.99 1.45 21.05
CA LEU A 186 -16.69 2.80 20.54
C LEU A 186 -15.52 3.45 21.29
N GLY A 187 -15.46 3.26 22.61
CA GLY A 187 -14.36 3.76 23.44
C GLY A 187 -13.02 3.11 23.08
N GLY A 188 -13.00 1.78 22.88
CA GLY A 188 -11.80 1.06 22.45
C GLY A 188 -11.29 1.53 21.09
N ILE A 189 -12.19 1.69 20.10
CA ILE A 189 -11.83 2.19 18.77
C ILE A 189 -11.17 3.57 18.87
N LEU A 190 -11.76 4.51 19.62
CA LEU A 190 -11.22 5.87 19.75
C LEU A 190 -9.89 5.90 20.51
N ALA A 191 -9.73 5.10 21.55
CA ALA A 191 -8.46 4.98 22.28
C ALA A 191 -7.34 4.50 21.34
N HIS A 192 -7.63 3.46 20.55
CA HIS A 192 -6.71 2.91 19.58
C HIS A 192 -6.32 3.88 18.45
N LEU A 193 -7.26 4.73 18.01
CA LEU A 193 -7.02 5.76 16.99
C LEU A 193 -6.30 7.01 17.52
N THR A 194 -6.22 7.19 18.84
CA THR A 194 -5.71 8.43 19.45
C THR A 194 -4.29 8.79 18.95
N PRO A 195 -3.30 7.88 18.90
CA PRO A 195 -1.97 8.21 18.39
C PRO A 195 -1.99 8.69 16.93
N LEU A 196 -2.80 8.03 16.09
CA LEU A 196 -2.92 8.36 14.68
C LEU A 196 -3.63 9.71 14.47
N ILE A 197 -4.65 10.02 15.27
CA ILE A 197 -5.33 11.31 15.26
C ILE A 197 -4.36 12.43 15.65
N ILE A 198 -3.57 12.24 16.71
CA ILE A 198 -2.56 13.23 17.15
C ILE A 198 -1.56 13.49 16.03
N PHE A 199 -1.05 12.43 15.39
CA PHE A 199 -0.14 12.55 14.26
C PHE A 199 -0.77 13.29 13.07
N CYS A 200 -2.01 12.95 12.70
CA CYS A 200 -2.72 13.60 11.60
C CYS A 200 -2.99 15.08 11.89
N LEU A 201 -3.36 15.43 13.13
CA LEU A 201 -3.55 16.83 13.53
C LEU A 201 -2.24 17.62 13.45
N ALA A 202 -1.13 17.05 13.93
CA ALA A 202 0.18 17.68 13.81
C ALA A 202 0.58 17.89 12.34
N MET A 203 0.33 16.91 11.49
CA MET A 203 0.59 17.00 10.05
C MET A 203 -0.32 18.04 9.37
N ALA A 204 -1.60 18.11 9.73
CA ALA A 204 -2.53 19.11 9.22
C ALA A 204 -2.09 20.53 9.58
N VAL A 205 -1.67 20.75 10.83
CA VAL A 205 -1.10 22.03 11.29
C VAL A 205 0.18 22.35 10.51
N GLY A 206 1.06 21.37 10.30
CA GLY A 206 2.27 21.54 9.49
C GLY A 206 1.99 21.94 8.04
N LEU A 207 1.00 21.29 7.41
CA LEU A 207 0.55 21.64 6.05
C LEU A 207 -0.10 23.02 5.98
N TRP A 208 -0.79 23.45 7.04
CA TRP A 208 -1.43 24.76 7.09
C TRP A 208 -0.40 25.89 7.30
N LEU A 209 0.56 25.71 8.20
CA LEU A 209 1.53 26.74 8.57
C LEU A 209 2.74 26.81 7.63
N VAL A 210 3.28 25.66 7.22
CA VAL A 210 4.57 25.58 6.50
C VAL A 210 4.58 24.52 5.39
N PRO A 211 3.66 24.57 4.40
CA PRO A 211 3.54 23.51 3.39
C PRO A 211 4.80 23.30 2.55
N SER A 212 5.60 24.35 2.28
CA SER A 212 6.86 24.22 1.53
C SER A 212 7.95 23.47 2.30
N ILE A 213 7.95 23.54 3.64
CA ILE A 213 8.86 22.77 4.50
C ILE A 213 8.37 21.33 4.57
N MET A 214 7.06 21.12 4.74
CA MET A 214 6.44 19.78 4.76
C MET A 214 6.74 18.99 3.48
N VAL A 215 6.57 19.62 2.31
CA VAL A 215 6.87 18.96 1.02
C VAL A 215 8.36 18.62 0.92
N ARG A 216 9.27 19.52 1.31
CA ARG A 216 10.71 19.22 1.32
C ARG A 216 11.07 18.10 2.28
N GLY A 217 10.47 18.10 3.48
CA GLY A 217 10.64 17.05 4.48
C GLY A 217 10.15 15.70 3.98
N PHE A 218 8.98 15.66 3.36
CA PHE A 218 8.42 14.45 2.74
C PHE A 218 9.34 13.90 1.64
N LEU A 219 9.83 14.77 0.74
CA LEU A 219 10.73 14.35 -0.33
C LEU A 219 12.07 13.85 0.22
N ALA A 220 12.60 14.49 1.26
CA ALA A 220 13.80 14.01 1.94
C ALA A 220 13.56 12.64 2.56
N PHE A 221 12.47 12.46 3.32
CA PHE A 221 12.07 11.19 3.91
C PHE A 221 11.95 10.09 2.86
N GLY A 222 11.20 10.33 1.78
CA GLY A 222 10.98 9.33 0.74
C GLY A 222 12.25 8.98 -0.04
N ASN A 223 13.12 9.96 -0.29
CA ASN A 223 14.42 9.71 -0.92
C ASN A 223 15.38 8.92 -0.01
N THR A 224 15.43 9.27 1.28
CA THR A 224 16.23 8.54 2.27
C THR A 224 15.74 7.10 2.41
N MET A 225 14.43 6.90 2.54
CA MET A 225 13.84 5.57 2.59
C MET A 225 14.20 4.78 1.32
N THR A 226 13.97 5.34 0.13
CA THR A 226 14.33 4.69 -1.14
C THR A 226 15.81 4.31 -1.22
N ALA A 227 16.71 5.16 -0.71
CA ALA A 227 18.13 4.86 -0.66
C ALA A 227 18.44 3.70 0.30
N THR A 228 17.87 3.72 1.52
CA THR A 228 18.04 2.65 2.50
C THR A 228 17.51 1.32 1.98
N LEU A 229 16.33 1.29 1.35
CA LEU A 229 15.75 0.07 0.79
C LEU A 229 16.62 -0.52 -0.32
N LYS A 230 17.20 0.32 -1.18
CA LYS A 230 18.17 -0.12 -2.20
C LYS A 230 19.44 -0.71 -1.58
N LEU A 231 19.93 -0.14 -0.48
CA LEU A 231 21.09 -0.66 0.23
C LEU A 231 20.79 -2.02 0.88
N VAL A 232 19.64 -2.16 1.55
CA VAL A 232 19.21 -3.45 2.12
C VAL A 232 19.08 -4.49 1.02
N LEU A 233 18.47 -4.13 -0.11
CA LEU A 233 18.34 -5.03 -1.26
C LEU A 233 19.70 -5.49 -1.79
N VAL A 234 20.63 -4.56 -2.08
CA VAL A 234 21.93 -4.95 -2.65
C VAL A 234 22.73 -5.81 -1.68
N PHE A 235 22.68 -5.53 -0.37
CA PHE A 235 23.32 -6.39 0.62
C PHE A 235 22.67 -7.76 0.72
N SER A 236 21.34 -7.84 0.60
CA SER A 236 20.62 -9.12 0.56
C SER A 236 20.97 -9.94 -0.69
N ILE A 237 21.14 -9.30 -1.85
CA ILE A 237 21.60 -9.95 -3.09
C ILE A 237 23.03 -10.47 -2.92
N VAL A 238 23.93 -9.65 -2.40
CA VAL A 238 25.32 -10.05 -2.15
C VAL A 238 25.36 -11.22 -1.18
N GLU A 239 24.62 -11.17 -0.08
CA GLU A 239 24.53 -12.27 0.87
C GLU A 239 24.01 -13.54 0.20
N TYR A 240 22.93 -13.47 -0.56
CA TYR A 240 22.34 -14.63 -1.21
C TYR A 240 23.32 -15.38 -2.13
N PHE A 241 24.11 -14.64 -2.93
CA PHE A 241 25.04 -15.26 -3.89
C PHE A 241 26.43 -15.58 -3.32
N THR A 242 26.87 -14.89 -2.27
CA THR A 242 28.25 -14.99 -1.78
C THR A 242 28.37 -15.51 -0.35
N GLY A 243 27.31 -15.42 0.46
CA GLY A 243 27.37 -15.68 1.90
C GLY A 243 28.38 -14.78 2.64
N ALA A 244 28.79 -13.65 2.03
CA ALA A 244 29.88 -12.84 2.53
C ALA A 244 29.61 -12.27 3.92
N PHE A 245 28.38 -11.80 4.17
CA PHE A 245 28.04 -11.22 5.47
C PHE A 245 27.88 -12.30 6.53
N SER A 246 27.28 -13.46 6.22
CA SER A 246 27.27 -14.59 7.17
C SER A 246 28.67 -15.05 7.52
N THR A 247 29.59 -15.06 6.56
CA THR A 247 30.97 -15.51 6.77
C THR A 247 31.80 -14.49 7.55
N ILE A 248 31.65 -13.19 7.26
CA ILE A 248 32.44 -12.11 7.88
C ILE A 248 31.89 -11.70 9.25
N LEU A 249 30.57 -11.59 9.38
CA LEU A 249 29.90 -11.09 10.59
C LEU A 249 29.40 -12.22 11.52
N GLY A 250 29.56 -13.47 11.10
CA GLY A 250 29.11 -14.65 11.86
C GLY A 250 27.61 -14.90 11.82
N GLY A 251 26.86 -14.14 11.01
CA GLY A 251 25.42 -14.34 10.80
C GLY A 251 24.79 -13.28 9.92
N TRP A 252 23.59 -13.60 9.42
CA TRP A 252 22.73 -12.71 8.65
C TRP A 252 21.39 -12.55 9.36
N GLY A 253 21.02 -11.30 9.67
CA GLY A 253 19.82 -11.00 10.45
C GLY A 253 18.66 -10.40 9.64
N PHE A 254 18.82 -10.23 8.33
CA PHE A 254 17.72 -9.84 7.44
C PHE A 254 17.04 -11.10 6.88
N ASP A 255 15.76 -10.98 6.54
CA ASP A 255 15.04 -12.08 5.93
C ASP A 255 15.49 -12.30 4.47
N PRO A 256 15.47 -13.56 3.98
CA PRO A 256 15.70 -13.87 2.58
C PRO A 256 14.72 -13.15 1.65
N ILE A 257 15.21 -12.76 0.46
CA ILE A 257 14.40 -12.07 -0.55
C ILE A 257 13.76 -13.02 -1.58
N ILE A 258 14.14 -14.30 -1.57
CA ILE A 258 13.65 -15.36 -2.47
C ILE A 258 13.01 -16.45 -1.60
N ALA A 259 11.91 -17.04 -2.08
CA ALA A 259 11.20 -18.11 -1.38
C ALA A 259 12.12 -19.25 -0.92
N ASP A 260 11.86 -19.72 0.30
CA ASP A 260 12.58 -20.80 0.95
C ASP A 260 11.60 -21.79 1.59
N THR A 261 12.09 -22.85 2.22
CA THR A 261 11.21 -23.87 2.84
C THR A 261 10.40 -23.35 4.04
N VAL A 262 10.74 -22.19 4.60
CA VAL A 262 10.06 -21.55 5.73
C VAL A 262 8.94 -20.64 5.23
N ASP A 263 9.20 -19.87 4.17
CA ASP A 263 8.26 -18.90 3.61
C ASP A 263 8.32 -18.88 2.08
N GLN A 264 7.18 -19.19 1.46
CA GLN A 264 6.99 -19.24 0.01
C GLN A 264 6.58 -17.88 -0.58
N PHE A 265 6.29 -16.89 0.26
CA PHE A 265 5.84 -15.56 -0.16
C PHE A 265 6.86 -14.50 0.25
N ARG A 266 8.09 -14.64 -0.24
CA ARG A 266 9.14 -13.62 -0.08
C ARG A 266 9.00 -12.53 -1.14
N ALA A 267 9.89 -11.54 -1.06
CA ALA A 267 9.79 -10.33 -1.84
C ALA A 267 9.73 -10.53 -3.35
N LEU A 268 10.50 -11.49 -3.89
CA LEU A 268 10.52 -11.77 -5.32
C LEU A 268 9.17 -12.33 -5.80
N GLU A 269 8.61 -13.27 -5.04
CA GLU A 269 7.34 -13.90 -5.32
C GLU A 269 6.19 -12.89 -5.20
N ILE A 270 6.19 -12.06 -4.15
CA ILE A 270 5.19 -11.00 -3.98
C ILE A 270 5.26 -10.00 -5.13
N ALA A 271 6.45 -9.51 -5.50
CA ALA A 271 6.60 -8.60 -6.64
C ALA A 271 6.14 -9.25 -7.96
N GLY A 272 6.44 -10.54 -8.15
CA GLY A 272 5.96 -11.33 -9.29
C GLY A 272 4.44 -11.46 -9.33
N TYR A 273 3.80 -11.82 -8.22
CA TYR A 273 2.34 -11.92 -8.11
C TYR A 273 1.66 -10.59 -8.41
N ILE A 274 2.21 -9.48 -7.89
CA ILE A 274 1.72 -8.14 -8.20
C ILE A 274 1.82 -7.91 -9.72
N GLY A 275 2.99 -8.13 -10.33
CA GLY A 275 3.17 -7.93 -11.78
C GLY A 275 2.22 -8.76 -12.66
N ILE A 276 1.97 -10.01 -12.30
CA ILE A 276 1.03 -10.89 -13.01
C ILE A 276 -0.41 -10.38 -12.86
N MET A 277 -0.80 -9.84 -11.71
CA MET A 277 -2.11 -9.19 -11.56
C MET A 277 -2.21 -7.91 -12.41
N LEU A 278 -1.12 -7.12 -12.45
CA LEU A 278 -1.07 -5.84 -13.17
C LEU A 278 -1.15 -5.99 -14.68
N CYS A 279 -0.66 -7.10 -15.25
CA CYS A 279 -0.79 -7.37 -16.68
C CYS A 279 -2.25 -7.53 -17.13
N GLY A 280 -3.18 -7.80 -16.21
CA GLY A 280 -4.62 -7.72 -16.47
C GLY A 280 -5.24 -6.38 -16.05
N ALA A 281 -4.81 -5.83 -14.92
CA ALA A 281 -5.41 -4.62 -14.36
C ALA A 281 -5.14 -3.40 -15.24
N PHE A 282 -3.95 -3.28 -15.84
CA PHE A 282 -3.61 -2.18 -16.74
C PHE A 282 -4.45 -2.20 -18.04
N PRO A 283 -4.56 -3.33 -18.76
CA PRO A 283 -5.52 -3.46 -19.86
C PRO A 283 -6.96 -3.13 -19.48
N MET A 284 -7.42 -3.56 -18.31
CA MET A 284 -8.77 -3.25 -17.83
C MET A 284 -8.96 -1.73 -17.66
N VAL A 285 -8.03 -1.05 -16.98
CA VAL A 285 -8.09 0.41 -16.80
C VAL A 285 -8.07 1.13 -18.15
N TYR A 286 -7.24 0.69 -19.09
CA TYR A 286 -7.22 1.24 -20.46
C TYR A 286 -8.55 1.07 -21.19
N LEU A 287 -9.18 -0.10 -21.10
CA LEU A 287 -10.50 -0.34 -21.70
C LEU A 287 -11.57 0.55 -21.06
N ILE A 288 -11.53 0.71 -19.74
CA ILE A 288 -12.49 1.57 -19.05
C ILE A 288 -12.30 3.02 -19.48
N GLN A 289 -11.07 3.53 -19.53
CA GLN A 289 -10.81 4.88 -20.03
C GLN A 289 -11.30 5.07 -21.46
N LYS A 290 -11.03 4.10 -22.33
CA LYS A 290 -11.38 4.20 -23.75
C LYS A 290 -12.89 4.13 -24.00
N HIS A 291 -13.61 3.27 -23.28
CA HIS A 291 -15.02 3.01 -23.56
C HIS A 291 -15.98 3.75 -22.62
N LEU A 292 -15.54 4.15 -21.43
CA LEU A 292 -16.35 4.84 -20.43
C LEU A 292 -15.91 6.31 -20.19
N ALA A 293 -15.10 6.92 -21.07
CA ALA A 293 -14.70 8.33 -20.95
C ALA A 293 -15.86 9.30 -20.69
N ARG A 294 -16.98 9.17 -21.42
CA ARG A 294 -18.15 10.08 -21.30
C ARG A 294 -18.86 10.02 -19.95
N PRO A 295 -19.27 8.84 -19.42
CA PRO A 295 -19.83 8.78 -18.08
C PRO A 295 -18.80 9.19 -17.01
N MET A 296 -17.50 8.95 -17.25
CA MET A 296 -16.44 9.37 -16.34
C MET A 296 -16.30 10.90 -16.28
N GLU A 297 -16.37 11.60 -17.41
CA GLU A 297 -16.41 13.07 -17.45
C GLU A 297 -17.64 13.63 -16.72
N ALA A 298 -18.79 12.97 -16.84
CA ALA A 298 -20.02 13.38 -16.14
C ALA A 298 -19.91 13.24 -14.61
N ILE A 299 -19.23 12.20 -14.12
CA ILE A 299 -19.00 12.01 -12.67
C ILE A 299 -17.86 12.92 -12.19
N GLY A 300 -16.77 13.01 -12.95
CA GLY A 300 -15.58 13.81 -12.62
C GLY A 300 -15.86 15.31 -12.58
N SER A 301 -16.67 15.82 -13.49
CA SER A 301 -17.05 17.25 -13.50
C SER A 301 -17.77 17.69 -12.22
N LYS A 302 -18.54 16.80 -11.58
CA LYS A 302 -19.16 17.08 -10.26
C LYS A 302 -18.15 17.19 -9.12
N LEU A 303 -17.00 16.52 -9.25
CA LEU A 303 -15.87 16.60 -8.31
C LEU A 303 -14.86 17.70 -8.72
N GLY A 304 -15.12 18.41 -9.82
CA GLY A 304 -14.24 19.44 -10.35
C GLY A 304 -12.94 18.89 -10.94
N LEU A 305 -12.97 17.66 -11.46
CA LEU A 305 -11.88 16.96 -12.15
C LEU A 305 -12.06 17.04 -13.67
N GLU A 306 -10.94 17.06 -14.40
CA GLU A 306 -10.94 16.80 -15.86
C GLU A 306 -11.04 15.29 -16.17
N SER A 307 -11.23 14.94 -17.45
CA SER A 307 -11.37 13.56 -17.93
C SER A 307 -10.25 12.64 -17.41
N ASN A 308 -9.00 13.07 -17.53
CA ASN A 308 -7.83 12.32 -17.03
C ASN A 308 -7.82 12.19 -15.49
N GLY A 309 -8.32 13.20 -14.76
CA GLY A 309 -8.47 13.15 -13.31
C GLY A 309 -9.55 12.15 -12.87
N ALA A 310 -10.69 12.13 -13.56
CA ALA A 310 -11.74 11.14 -13.32
C ALA A 310 -11.24 9.72 -13.58
N ALA A 311 -10.46 9.53 -14.64
CA ALA A 311 -9.75 8.28 -14.93
C ALA A 311 -8.76 7.91 -13.83
N GLY A 312 -8.04 8.88 -13.28
CA GLY A 312 -7.15 8.70 -12.13
C GLY A 312 -7.85 8.17 -10.88
N ILE A 313 -9.02 8.72 -10.53
CA ILE A 313 -9.79 8.25 -9.36
C ILE A 313 -10.24 6.80 -9.54
N LEU A 314 -10.72 6.44 -10.73
CA LEU A 314 -11.14 5.06 -10.99
C LEU A 314 -9.95 4.11 -11.00
N ALA A 315 -8.85 4.51 -11.64
CA ALA A 315 -7.61 3.74 -11.62
C ALA A 315 -7.13 3.53 -10.18
N ALA A 316 -7.19 4.57 -9.34
CA ALA A 316 -6.82 4.49 -7.93
C ALA A 316 -7.72 3.53 -7.14
N ALA A 317 -9.03 3.50 -7.41
CA ALA A 317 -9.96 2.57 -6.78
C ALA A 317 -9.75 1.11 -7.22
N ALA A 318 -9.16 0.88 -8.39
CA ALA A 318 -8.81 -0.45 -8.85
C ALA A 318 -7.42 -0.87 -8.36
N ASN A 319 -6.44 0.03 -8.47
CA ASN A 319 -5.05 -0.16 -8.09
C ASN A 319 -4.23 1.14 -8.26
N ILE A 320 -3.55 1.57 -7.19
CA ILE A 320 -2.73 2.79 -7.17
C ILE A 320 -1.64 2.84 -8.26
N LEU A 321 -1.05 1.70 -8.62
CA LEU A 321 0.03 1.67 -9.62
C LEU A 321 -0.48 2.05 -11.02
N ALA A 322 -1.71 1.67 -11.34
CA ALA A 322 -2.34 2.10 -12.59
C ALA A 322 -2.57 3.60 -12.60
N MET A 323 -2.99 4.18 -11.47
CA MET A 323 -3.16 5.62 -11.32
C MET A 323 -1.84 6.38 -11.45
N PHE A 324 -0.74 5.90 -10.86
CA PHE A 324 0.58 6.55 -10.98
C PHE A 324 1.05 6.70 -12.42
N ARG A 325 0.68 5.78 -13.32
CA ARG A 325 1.04 5.89 -14.74
C ARG A 325 0.30 7.02 -15.45
N LEU A 326 -0.90 7.34 -15.00
CA LEU A 326 -1.73 8.42 -15.54
C LEU A 326 -1.34 9.79 -15.00
N ILE A 327 -0.56 9.86 -13.91
CA ILE A 327 -0.19 11.12 -13.27
C ILE A 327 0.48 12.06 -14.28
N GLY A 328 1.36 11.56 -15.15
CA GLY A 328 2.05 12.40 -16.14
C GLY A 328 1.11 13.26 -17.01
N ASP A 329 -0.09 12.74 -17.30
CA ASP A 329 -1.10 13.33 -18.19
C ASP A 329 -2.16 14.18 -17.47
N MET A 330 -2.05 14.32 -16.14
CA MET A 330 -2.99 15.08 -15.32
C MET A 330 -2.51 16.51 -15.06
N ARG A 331 -3.46 17.44 -14.87
CA ARG A 331 -3.16 18.77 -14.33
C ARG A 331 -2.81 18.67 -12.84
N ALA A 332 -2.10 19.67 -12.33
CA ALA A 332 -1.64 19.74 -10.94
C ALA A 332 -2.71 19.43 -9.88
N LYS A 333 -3.91 19.99 -10.01
CA LYS A 333 -5.02 19.78 -9.06
C LYS A 333 -5.47 18.31 -9.06
N ASP A 334 -5.66 17.76 -10.25
CA ASP A 334 -6.16 16.39 -10.45
C ASP A 334 -5.15 15.36 -9.92
N LYS A 335 -3.83 15.61 -10.12
CA LYS A 335 -2.75 14.81 -9.51
C LYS A 335 -2.90 14.69 -8.00
N VAL A 336 -3.04 15.82 -7.31
CA VAL A 336 -3.12 15.86 -5.84
C VAL A 336 -4.36 15.13 -5.35
N LEU A 337 -5.52 15.33 -6.00
CA LEU A 337 -6.78 14.69 -5.61
C LEU A 337 -6.76 13.18 -5.82
N CYS A 338 -6.26 12.70 -6.97
CA CYS A 338 -6.14 11.27 -7.25
C CYS A 338 -5.20 10.57 -6.26
N ILE A 339 -4.06 11.18 -5.96
CA ILE A 339 -3.09 10.62 -5.02
C ILE A 339 -3.64 10.64 -3.59
N ALA A 340 -4.32 11.72 -3.18
CA ALA A 340 -4.96 11.77 -1.87
C ALA A 340 -6.05 10.71 -1.72
N PHE A 341 -6.88 10.53 -2.76
CA PHE A 341 -7.91 9.49 -2.78
C PHE A 341 -7.30 8.09 -2.69
N SER A 342 -6.18 7.83 -3.37
CA SER A 342 -5.56 6.50 -3.33
C SER A 342 -5.06 6.06 -1.96
N VAL A 343 -4.77 6.97 -1.03
CA VAL A 343 -4.24 6.60 0.31
C VAL A 343 -5.19 5.69 1.10
N CYS A 344 -6.51 5.88 0.97
CA CYS A 344 -7.50 5.06 1.66
C CYS A 344 -8.30 4.15 0.72
N ALA A 345 -8.17 4.34 -0.60
CA ALA A 345 -8.91 3.59 -1.60
C ALA A 345 -8.12 2.44 -2.25
N ALA A 346 -6.78 2.51 -2.19
CA ALA A 346 -5.88 1.54 -2.81
C ALA A 346 -5.75 0.24 -2.02
#